data_AF-A0A3A9F580-F1
#
_entry.id   AF-A0A3A9F580-F1
#
_cell.length_a   1.000
_cell.length_b   1.000
_cell.length_c   1.000
_cell.angle_alpha   90.00
_cell.angle_beta   90.00
_cell.angle_gamma   90.00
#
_symmetry.space_group_name_H-M   'P 1'
#
loop_
_entity.id
_entity.type
_entity.pdbx_description
1 polymer ?
#
loop_
_entity_poly.entity_id
_entity_poly.type
_entity_poly.pdbx_seq_one_letter_code
_entity_poly.pdbx_strand_id
1 'polypeptide(L)'
;MHSKKKEDHFEDFFSDISSTLEDLCQSGFHTVHDSTLQELKERGETAAEYGMQHLSNLLLALREELSGSRHRVSVDRSKDSLCAKYYTELVTYMELGREKTAYDRGKNYYLAPSGEARPH
;
A
#
# COMPACT_ATOMS: atom_id res chain seq x y z
N MET A 1 -11.54 17.30 19.56
CA MET A 1 -11.00 16.73 18.32
C MET A 1 -10.42 15.37 18.72
N HIS A 2 -11.16 14.27 18.49
CA HIS A 2 -10.68 12.95 18.89
C HIS A 2 -9.47 12.61 18.02
N SER A 3 -8.32 12.35 18.64
CA SER A 3 -7.15 11.83 17.95
C SER A 3 -7.56 10.53 17.26
N LYS A 4 -7.40 10.44 15.94
CA LYS A 4 -7.62 9.18 15.21
C LYS A 4 -6.80 8.07 15.87
N LYS A 5 -7.39 6.89 16.02
CA LYS A 5 -6.66 5.75 16.56
C LYS A 5 -5.63 5.31 15.51
N LYS A 6 -4.55 4.67 15.97
CA LYS A 6 -3.47 4.20 15.09
C LYS A 6 -3.98 3.33 13.95
N GLU A 7 -4.98 2.50 14.25
CA GLU A 7 -5.63 1.60 13.30
C GLU A 7 -6.34 2.36 12.18
N ASP A 8 -6.96 3.50 12.48
CA ASP A 8 -7.65 4.32 11.48
C ASP A 8 -6.65 4.93 10.50
N HIS A 9 -5.48 5.37 10.98
CA HIS A 9 -4.39 5.85 10.12
C HIS A 9 -3.87 4.76 9.19
N PHE A 10 -3.75 3.52 9.67
CA PHE A 10 -3.29 2.41 8.84
C PHE A 10 -4.35 1.96 7.83
N GLU A 11 -5.63 1.96 8.19
CA GLU A 11 -6.70 1.67 7.23
C GLU A 11 -6.78 2.70 6.10
N ASP A 12 -6.68 3.99 6.43
CA ASP A 12 -6.64 5.06 5.43
C ASP A 12 -5.43 4.85 4.52
N PHE A 13 -4.23 4.65 5.09
CA PHE A 13 -3.00 4.47 4.34
C PHE A 13 -3.03 3.26 3.40
N PHE A 14 -3.54 2.11 3.86
CA PHE A 14 -3.70 0.94 3.01
C PHE A 14 -4.77 1.14 1.94
N SER A 15 -5.81 1.95 2.21
CA SER A 15 -6.84 2.31 1.23
C SER A 15 -6.32 3.22 0.15
N ASP A 16 -5.49 4.20 0.50
CA ASP A 16 -4.82 5.04 -0.47
C ASP A 16 -3.96 4.18 -1.39
N ILE A 17 -3.07 3.34 -0.82
CA ILE A 17 -2.21 2.42 -1.59
C ILE A 17 -3.03 1.54 -2.52
N SER A 18 -4.10 0.91 -2.02
CA SER A 18 -4.97 0.05 -2.83
C SER A 18 -5.57 0.81 -4.02
N SER A 19 -6.00 2.06 -3.82
CA SER A 19 -6.59 2.88 -4.89
C SER A 19 -5.60 3.13 -6.03
N THR A 20 -4.34 3.45 -5.72
CA THR A 20 -3.31 3.63 -6.78
C THR A 20 -2.93 2.32 -7.45
N LEU A 21 -2.95 1.19 -6.73
CA LEU A 21 -2.75 -0.12 -7.36
C LEU A 21 -3.90 -0.45 -8.33
N GLU A 22 -5.15 -0.18 -7.95
CA GLU A 22 -6.30 -0.34 -8.85
C GLU A 22 -6.17 0.52 -10.11
N ASP A 23 -5.81 1.80 -9.97
CA ASP A 23 -5.57 2.70 -11.09
C ASP A 23 -4.44 2.17 -12.02
N LEU A 24 -3.34 1.69 -11.42
CA LEU A 24 -2.24 1.06 -12.17
C LEU A 24 -2.71 -0.17 -12.94
N CYS A 25 -3.50 -1.04 -12.31
CA CYS A 25 -4.03 -2.24 -12.93
C CYS A 25 -4.96 -1.90 -14.11
N GLN A 26 -5.85 -0.92 -13.93
CA GLN A 26 -6.77 -0.46 -14.98
C GLN A 26 -6.03 0.18 -16.17
N SER A 27 -4.91 0.86 -15.92
CA SER A 27 -4.03 1.39 -16.97
C SER A 27 -3.22 0.30 -17.71
N GLY A 28 -3.27 -0.94 -17.22
CA GLY A 28 -2.49 -2.06 -17.72
C GLY A 28 -0.98 -1.91 -17.54
N PHE A 29 -0.50 -0.97 -16.71
CA PHE A 29 0.92 -0.59 -16.57
C PHE A 29 1.57 0.10 -17.79
N HIS A 30 0.82 0.40 -18.86
CA HIS A 30 1.39 0.94 -20.11
C HIS A 30 1.33 2.47 -20.17
N THR A 31 0.32 3.08 -19.53
CA THR A 31 0.10 4.54 -19.52
C THR A 31 0.20 5.09 -18.11
N VAL A 32 1.35 4.89 -17.45
CA VAL A 32 1.60 5.41 -16.11
C VAL A 32 2.13 6.84 -16.18
N HIS A 33 1.39 7.77 -15.58
CA HIS A 33 1.75 9.19 -15.51
C HIS A 33 2.82 9.44 -14.44
N ASP A 34 3.56 10.56 -14.59
CA ASP A 34 4.54 11.02 -13.58
C ASP A 34 3.90 11.22 -12.20
N SER A 35 2.62 11.62 -12.15
CA SER A 35 1.87 11.74 -10.89
C SER A 35 1.78 10.41 -10.15
N THR A 36 1.44 9.32 -10.85
CA THR A 36 1.36 7.98 -10.25
C THR A 36 2.73 7.49 -9.76
N LEU A 37 3.80 7.78 -10.50
CA LEU A 37 5.17 7.46 -10.05
C LEU A 37 5.57 8.26 -8.81
N GLN A 38 5.09 9.49 -8.69
CA GLN A 38 5.33 10.35 -7.53
C GLN A 38 4.51 9.87 -6.32
N GLU A 39 3.25 9.49 -6.51
CA GLU A 39 2.40 8.90 -5.46
C GLU A 39 3.00 7.61 -4.90
N LEU A 40 3.50 6.71 -5.75
CA LEU A 40 4.19 5.50 -5.32
C LEU A 40 5.43 5.82 -4.48
N LYS A 41 6.17 6.88 -4.85
CA LYS A 41 7.35 7.32 -4.10
C LYS A 41 6.96 7.81 -2.72
N GLU A 42 6.02 8.74 -2.65
CA GLU A 42 5.57 9.37 -1.41
C GLU A 42 5.03 8.33 -0.43
N ARG A 43 4.24 7.38 -0.92
CA ARG A 43 3.72 6.28 -0.09
C ARG A 43 4.81 5.31 0.33
N GLY A 44 5.81 5.07 -0.53
CA GLY A 44 7.00 4.31 -0.15
C GLY A 44 7.75 4.95 1.01
N GLU A 45 7.93 6.28 0.97
CA GLU A 45 8.58 7.05 2.03
C GLU A 45 7.73 7.04 3.32
N THR A 46 6.43 7.29 3.24
CA THR A 46 5.50 7.19 4.39
C THR A 46 5.48 5.78 5.00
N ALA A 47 5.52 4.73 4.19
CA ALA A 47 5.60 3.36 4.68
C ALA A 47 6.88 3.14 5.52
N ALA A 48 8.02 3.69 5.09
CA ALA A 48 9.26 3.61 5.86
C ALA A 48 9.17 4.37 7.19
N GLU A 49 8.54 5.55 7.21
CA GLU A 49 8.29 6.34 8.43
C GLU A 49 7.41 5.58 9.43
N TYR A 50 6.45 4.79 8.93
CA TYR A 50 5.62 3.91 9.76
C TYR A 50 6.31 2.61 10.18
N GLY A 51 7.58 2.42 9.80
CA GLY A 51 8.36 1.21 10.10
C GLY A 51 8.02 0.02 9.21
N MET A 52 7.26 0.22 8.13
CA MET A 52 6.84 -0.80 7.17
C MET A 52 7.86 -0.95 6.03
N GLN A 53 9.11 -1.28 6.37
CA GLN A 53 10.22 -1.28 5.40
C GLN A 53 10.02 -2.22 4.22
N HIS A 54 9.39 -3.38 4.43
CA HIS A 54 9.08 -4.28 3.33
C HIS A 54 8.10 -3.66 2.32
N LEU A 55 7.05 -3.00 2.79
CA LEU A 55 6.09 -2.27 1.94
C LEU A 55 6.76 -1.12 1.21
N SER A 56 7.60 -0.35 1.91
CA SER A 56 8.39 0.73 1.30
C SER A 56 9.21 0.21 0.11
N ASN A 57 9.97 -0.87 0.32
CA ASN A 57 10.80 -1.47 -0.72
C ASN A 57 9.98 -1.95 -1.92
N LEU A 58 8.80 -2.56 -1.69
CA LEU A 58 7.91 -3.01 -2.76
C LEU A 58 7.38 -1.84 -3.59
N LEU A 59 6.94 -0.75 -2.96
CA LEU A 59 6.42 0.44 -3.64
C LEU A 59 7.49 1.13 -4.47
N LEU A 60 8.70 1.29 -3.92
CA LEU A 60 9.82 1.90 -4.62
C LEU A 60 10.32 1.02 -5.78
N ALA A 61 10.38 -0.30 -5.60
CA ALA A 61 10.76 -1.22 -6.66
C ALA A 61 9.73 -1.21 -7.82
N LEU A 62 8.43 -1.22 -7.52
CA LEU A 62 7.40 -1.11 -8.55
C LEU A 62 7.53 0.20 -9.32
N ARG A 63 7.75 1.32 -8.63
CA ARG A 63 7.98 2.63 -9.26
C ARG A 63 9.19 2.60 -10.19
N GLU A 64 10.30 1.99 -9.78
CA GLU A 64 11.51 1.89 -10.59
C GLU A 64 11.27 1.11 -11.88
N GLU A 65 10.58 -0.03 -11.80
CA GLU A 65 10.22 -0.82 -12.98
C GLU A 65 9.24 -0.07 -13.92
N LEU A 66 8.26 0.63 -13.36
CA LEU A 66 7.32 1.47 -14.13
C LEU A 66 8.02 2.66 -14.81
N SER A 67 8.99 3.29 -14.14
CA SER A 67 9.79 4.38 -14.73
C SER A 67 10.74 3.86 -15.82
N GLY A 68 11.34 2.69 -15.60
CA GLY A 68 12.29 2.06 -16.52
C GLY A 68 11.64 1.49 -17.79
N SER A 69 10.40 1.00 -17.69
CA SER A 69 9.61 0.53 -18.84
C SER A 69 9.19 1.68 -19.76
N ARG A 70 8.90 2.88 -19.23
CA ARG A 70 8.55 4.07 -20.02
C ARG A 70 9.68 4.56 -20.94
N HIS A 71 10.94 4.33 -20.57
CA HIS A 71 12.11 4.80 -21.31
C HIS A 71 12.64 3.80 -22.34
N ARG A 72 12.15 2.57 -22.35
CA ARG A 72 12.60 1.53 -23.28
C ARG A 72 11.39 0.80 -23.84
N VAL A 73 11.06 1.11 -25.09
CA VAL A 73 10.26 0.25 -25.96
C VAL A 73 11.09 -1.00 -26.29
N SER A 74 11.40 -1.82 -25.29
CA SER A 74 12.03 -3.12 -25.49
C SER A 74 11.00 -4.18 -25.21
N VAL A 75 10.75 -5.00 -26.23
CA VAL A 75 9.89 -6.18 -26.27
C VAL A 75 10.48 -7.28 -25.35
N ASP A 76 10.70 -6.97 -24.09
CA ASP A 76 11.28 -7.88 -23.10
C ASP A 76 10.18 -8.31 -22.12
N ARG A 77 9.60 -9.47 -22.42
CA ARG A 77 8.54 -10.11 -21.60
C ARG A 77 8.98 -10.39 -20.16
N SER A 78 10.28 -10.30 -19.85
CA SER A 78 10.78 -10.46 -18.48
C SER A 78 10.46 -9.28 -17.56
N LYS A 79 10.24 -8.06 -18.09
CA LYS A 79 9.90 -6.88 -17.28
C LYS A 79 8.42 -6.77 -16.93
N ASP A 80 7.53 -7.16 -17.84
CA ASP A 80 6.11 -7.34 -17.53
C ASP A 80 5.93 -8.33 -16.37
N SER A 81 6.82 -9.32 -16.29
CA SER A 81 6.87 -10.28 -15.19
C SER A 81 7.30 -9.66 -13.85
N LEU A 82 8.13 -8.61 -13.84
CA LEU A 82 8.56 -7.95 -12.59
C LEU A 82 7.53 -6.95 -12.08
N CYS A 83 6.92 -6.14 -12.95
CA CYS A 83 5.80 -5.29 -12.58
C CYS A 83 4.64 -6.11 -12.01
N ALA A 84 4.26 -7.20 -12.69
CA ALA A 84 3.21 -8.10 -12.22
C ALA A 84 3.56 -8.75 -10.87
N LYS A 85 4.83 -9.14 -10.67
CA LYS A 85 5.32 -9.68 -9.40
C LYS A 85 5.16 -8.67 -8.27
N TYR A 86 5.73 -7.48 -8.40
CA TYR A 86 5.66 -6.45 -7.35
C TYR A 86 4.23 -6.02 -7.07
N TYR A 87 3.40 -5.89 -8.11
CA TYR A 87 1.98 -5.61 -7.98
C TYR A 87 1.28 -6.68 -7.12
N THR A 88 1.48 -7.96 -7.43
CA THR A 88 0.84 -9.07 -6.71
C THR A 88 1.30 -9.14 -5.25
N GLU A 89 2.59 -8.93 -5.00
CA GLU A 89 3.14 -8.86 -3.64
C GLU A 89 2.55 -7.67 -2.86
N LEU A 90 2.36 -6.52 -3.51
CA LEU A 90 1.75 -5.34 -2.89
C LEU A 90 0.27 -5.57 -2.55
N VAL A 91 -0.52 -6.14 -3.47
CA VAL A 91 -1.93 -6.50 -3.19
C VAL A 91 -2.01 -7.45 -1.99
N THR A 92 -1.16 -8.47 -1.97
CA THR A 92 -1.09 -9.42 -0.84
C THR A 92 -0.73 -8.72 0.47
N TYR A 93 0.24 -7.78 0.44
CA TYR A 93 0.59 -6.99 1.61
C TYR A 93 -0.59 -6.15 2.10
N MET A 94 -1.35 -5.52 1.20
CA MET A 94 -2.54 -4.73 1.55
C MET A 94 -3.60 -5.57 2.25
N GLU A 95 -3.89 -6.76 1.73
CA GLU A 95 -4.85 -7.69 2.34
C GLU A 95 -4.42 -8.08 3.76
N LEU A 96 -3.18 -8.55 3.92
CA LEU A 96 -2.63 -8.94 5.22
C LEU A 96 -2.53 -7.76 6.19
N GLY A 97 -2.16 -6.57 5.69
CA GLY A 97 -2.07 -5.34 6.46
C GLY A 97 -3.43 -4.92 7.04
N ARG A 98 -4.48 -4.96 6.22
CA ARG A 98 -5.86 -4.67 6.65
C ARG A 98 -6.36 -5.70 7.65
N GLU A 99 -6.14 -6.98 7.41
CA GLU A 99 -6.53 -8.05 8.35
C GLU A 99 -5.86 -7.86 9.71
N LYS A 100 -4.54 -7.59 9.71
CA LYS A 100 -3.79 -7.28 10.93
C LYS A 100 -4.34 -6.05 11.65
N THR A 101 -4.64 -4.97 10.93
CA THR A 101 -5.20 -3.75 11.53
C THR A 101 -6.58 -4.00 12.14
N ALA A 102 -7.44 -4.75 11.46
CA ALA A 102 -8.75 -5.15 11.99
C ALA A 102 -8.61 -6.02 13.26
N TYR A 103 -7.64 -6.95 13.26
CA TYR A 103 -7.32 -7.75 14.44
C TYR A 103 -6.82 -6.89 15.60
N ASP A 104 -5.89 -5.97 15.36
CA ASP A 104 -5.35 -5.08 16.40
C ASP A 104 -6.46 -4.18 16.98
N ARG A 105 -7.36 -3.67 16.13
CA ARG A 105 -8.56 -2.93 16.57
C ARG A 105 -9.45 -3.77 17.48
N GLY A 106 -9.76 -5.00 17.06
CA GLY A 106 -10.58 -5.93 17.85
C GLY A 106 -9.92 -6.27 19.19
N LYS A 107 -8.62 -6.60 19.17
CA LYS A 107 -7.82 -6.86 20.37
C LYS A 107 -7.87 -5.66 21.32
N ASN A 108 -7.68 -4.44 20.83
CA ASN A 108 -7.72 -3.23 21.64
C ASN A 108 -9.11 -2.96 22.21
N TYR A 109 -10.18 -3.28 21.48
CA TYR A 109 -11.55 -3.18 21.99
C TYR A 109 -11.83 -4.18 23.12
N TYR A 110 -11.44 -5.45 22.95
CA TYR A 110 -11.75 -6.51 23.92
C TYR A 110 -10.81 -6.56 25.13
N LEU A 111 -9.56 -6.11 24.98
CA LEU A 111 -8.55 -6.13 26.05
C LEU A 111 -8.37 -4.77 26.75
N ALA A 112 -9.06 -3.72 26.30
CA ALA A 112 -9.08 -2.47 27.04
C ALA A 112 -9.66 -2.70 28.45
N PRO A 113 -9.02 -2.16 29.51
CA PRO A 113 -9.53 -2.31 30.87
C PRO A 113 -10.95 -1.76 30.94
N SER A 114 -11.86 -2.59 31.43
CA SER A 114 -13.29 -2.33 31.59
C SER A 114 -13.55 -1.17 32.56
N GLY A 115 -13.36 0.06 32.09
CA GLY A 115 -13.58 1.31 32.83
C GLY A 115 -14.48 2.31 32.13
N GLU A 116 -14.72 2.17 30.82
CA GLU A 116 -15.67 3.01 30.09
C GLU A 116 -16.81 2.14 29.55
N ALA A 117 -18.03 2.51 29.93
CA ALA A 117 -19.26 1.78 29.68
C ALA A 117 -19.40 1.40 28.20
N ARG A 118 -19.72 0.12 27.94
CA ARG A 118 -20.04 -0.40 26.61
C ARG A 118 -21.42 0.16 26.20
N PRO A 119 -21.54 1.00 25.17
CA PRO A 119 -22.84 1.35 24.64
C PRO A 119 -23.40 0.14 23.89
N HIS A 120 -24.60 -0.27 24.29
CA HIS A 120 -25.44 -1.22 23.56
C HIS A 120 -25.97 -0.62 22.26
#